data_AF-A0A8T6I8S3-F1
#
_entry.id   AF-A0A8T6I8S3-F1
#
_cell.length_a   1.000
_cell.length_b   1.000
_cell.length_c   1.000
_cell.angle_alpha   90.00
_cell.angle_beta   90.00
_cell.angle_gamma   90.00
#
_symmetry.space_group_name_H-M   'P 1'
#
loop_
_entity.id
_entity.type
_entity.pdbx_description
1 polymer ?
#
loop_
_entity_poly.entity_id
_entity_poly.type
_entity_poly.pdbx_seq_one_letter_code
_entity_poly.pdbx_strand_id
1 'polypeptide(L)'
;MPADHDGETLFRFELRFSADFPHTAGLRNVLLDEAFRVTNGEVREASRATPEENRIWTVGVRPDAREDVTIELPATTDCSAAGAVCAKDGRPLSNSVTATVAAQPASAQANGPLLTLAWPTPRDGFAAPDGPDFAVRVDGDLRAVTAVSLWRRSAVLALAEPVRPGQEVLVDYVGSAMHPLRDVFGAREAAWSDLAAVNVTGLPGGEDDLLAQAQRDGAWPSAADGMSASFTGLELRDADLAGLAVRPDLRRLDLSGNALSDLSALAGLRDLRSLDLSGNALSDLSPLAGLTELRLLDLSDNRISDLWPVDELPHLEVLLLDGNRVADVGAVTHLHRLESLGLSGNRIADVAPLADLRSLRRLDLGGNPVSDLSPVGDLQSLVLLRLPAAQGEAPTERLVRLRWLLAPDALGACLSCAVETPVWSTRPGAAPP
;
A
#
# COMPACT_ATOMS: atom_id res chain seq x y z
N MET A 1 15.78 -8.51 12.56
CA MET A 1 15.16 -9.20 11.40
C MET A 1 15.75 -8.59 10.15
N PRO A 2 15.92 -9.37 9.07
CA PRO A 2 16.06 -8.79 7.74
C PRO A 2 14.75 -8.06 7.40
N ALA A 3 14.84 -7.12 6.48
CA ALA A 3 13.69 -6.29 6.14
C ALA A 3 12.79 -6.97 5.10
N ASP A 4 13.35 -7.84 4.25
CA ASP A 4 12.61 -8.65 3.28
C ASP A 4 13.25 -10.03 3.05
N HIS A 5 12.63 -10.84 2.17
CA HIS A 5 13.20 -12.07 1.62
C HIS A 5 12.80 -12.28 0.14
N ASP A 6 13.64 -13.00 -0.61
CA ASP A 6 13.45 -13.36 -2.02
C ASP A 6 12.58 -14.60 -2.24
N GLY A 7 12.19 -15.26 -1.15
CA GLY A 7 11.38 -16.48 -1.13
C GLY A 7 12.17 -17.79 -1.20
N GLU A 8 13.51 -17.72 -1.26
CA GLU A 8 14.37 -18.89 -1.41
C GLU A 8 15.56 -18.88 -0.45
N THR A 9 16.22 -17.73 -0.29
CA THR A 9 17.43 -17.55 0.50
C THR A 9 17.10 -17.57 1.99
N LEU A 10 17.85 -18.40 2.72
CA LEU A 10 17.79 -18.43 4.19
C LEU A 10 18.24 -17.07 4.74
N PHE A 11 17.36 -16.46 5.53
CA PHE A 11 17.64 -15.21 6.19
C PHE A 11 17.86 -15.42 7.69
N ARG A 12 18.62 -14.53 8.34
CA ARG A 12 18.97 -14.66 9.76
C ARG A 12 18.50 -13.47 10.58
N PHE A 13 18.17 -13.71 11.85
CA PHE A 13 17.88 -12.67 12.82
C PHE A 13 18.48 -12.98 14.19
N GLU A 14 18.68 -11.92 14.97
CA GLU A 14 19.09 -12.04 16.37
C GLU A 14 17.88 -12.07 17.29
N LEU A 15 17.81 -13.10 18.13
CA LEU A 15 16.92 -13.19 19.26
C LEU A 15 17.70 -12.83 20.53
N ARG A 16 17.17 -11.86 21.31
CA ARG A 16 17.83 -11.35 22.52
C ARG A 16 16.94 -11.55 23.74
N PHE A 17 17.47 -12.23 24.74
CA PHE A 17 16.78 -12.49 25.99
C PHE A 17 17.24 -11.57 27.13
N SER A 18 16.28 -11.22 28.01
CA SER A 18 16.53 -10.40 29.19
C SER A 18 17.30 -11.14 30.30
N ALA A 19 17.37 -12.48 30.25
CA ALA A 19 18.06 -13.33 31.22
C ALA A 19 18.84 -14.46 30.53
N ASP A 20 19.74 -15.09 31.29
CA ASP A 20 20.62 -16.19 30.82
C ASP A 20 19.99 -17.59 31.01
N PHE A 21 20.45 -18.56 30.21
CA PHE A 21 19.89 -19.90 30.09
C PHE A 21 20.88 -21.00 30.51
N PRO A 22 20.41 -22.09 31.16
CA PRO A 22 21.28 -23.06 31.84
C PRO A 22 21.95 -24.07 30.91
N HIS A 23 21.30 -24.46 29.79
CA HIS A 23 21.77 -25.56 28.94
C HIS A 23 21.59 -25.28 27.44
N THR A 24 22.71 -25.26 26.74
CA THR A 24 22.80 -24.74 25.36
C THR A 24 22.44 -25.76 24.30
N ALA A 25 22.58 -27.05 24.61
CA ALA A 25 22.11 -28.11 23.73
C ALA A 25 20.58 -28.21 23.72
N GLY A 26 19.94 -28.08 24.90
CA GLY A 26 18.48 -28.11 25.03
C GLY A 26 17.81 -26.93 24.36
N LEU A 27 18.28 -25.70 24.64
CA LEU A 27 17.70 -24.49 24.04
C LEU A 27 17.88 -24.46 22.51
N ARG A 28 19.00 -24.95 21.98
CA ARG A 28 19.19 -25.03 20.52
C ARG A 28 18.10 -25.86 19.86
N ASN A 29 17.84 -27.06 20.37
CA ASN A 29 16.84 -27.96 19.77
C ASN A 29 15.43 -27.39 19.96
N VAL A 30 15.13 -26.82 21.12
CA VAL A 30 13.86 -26.12 21.36
C VAL A 30 13.65 -25.00 20.35
N LEU A 31 14.66 -24.16 20.10
CA LEU A 31 14.57 -23.07 19.12
C LEU A 31 14.48 -23.55 17.66
N LEU A 32 15.03 -24.72 17.32
CA LEU A 32 14.94 -25.28 15.97
C LEU A 32 13.57 -25.90 15.70
N ASP A 33 13.05 -26.67 16.66
CA ASP A 33 12.01 -27.65 16.35
C ASP A 33 10.64 -27.29 16.95
N GLU A 34 10.58 -26.50 18.03
CA GLU A 34 9.35 -26.40 18.84
C GLU A 34 8.96 -24.98 19.29
N ALA A 35 9.93 -24.08 19.45
CA ALA A 35 9.70 -22.79 20.11
C ALA A 35 8.93 -21.80 19.24
N PHE A 36 9.14 -21.78 17.93
CA PHE A 36 8.55 -20.78 17.05
C PHE A 36 7.31 -21.31 16.35
N ARG A 37 6.34 -20.41 16.13
CA ARG A 37 5.31 -20.59 15.12
C ARG A 37 5.72 -19.74 13.91
N VAL A 38 6.07 -20.40 12.82
CA VAL A 38 6.47 -19.74 11.57
C VAL A 38 5.42 -20.03 10.49
N THR A 39 4.98 -19.00 9.78
CA THR A 39 4.16 -19.13 8.56
C THR A 39 5.04 -18.92 7.34
N ASN A 40 4.80 -19.70 6.28
CA ASN A 40 5.48 -19.57 4.98
C ASN A 40 7.01 -19.70 5.02
N GLY A 41 7.54 -20.37 6.04
CA GLY A 41 8.96 -20.66 6.18
C GLY A 41 9.23 -21.65 7.30
N GLU A 42 10.47 -22.12 7.35
CA GLU A 42 10.93 -23.10 8.34
C GLU A 42 12.22 -22.63 9.01
N VAL A 43 12.30 -22.79 10.33
CA VAL A 43 13.55 -22.57 11.06
C VAL A 43 14.53 -23.68 10.69
N ARG A 44 15.72 -23.31 10.20
CA ARG A 44 16.77 -24.26 9.77
C ARG A 44 18.04 -24.16 10.59
N GLU A 45 18.27 -23.01 11.21
CA GLU A 45 19.47 -22.74 11.98
C GLU A 45 19.11 -22.09 13.31
N ALA A 46 19.74 -22.56 14.38
CA ALA A 46 19.79 -21.86 15.65
C ALA A 46 21.18 -22.06 16.24
N SER A 47 21.86 -20.96 16.52
CA SER A 47 23.19 -20.96 17.11
C SER A 47 23.36 -19.78 18.05
N ARG A 48 24.29 -19.90 19.00
CA ARG A 48 24.63 -18.78 19.87
C ARG A 48 25.41 -17.74 19.06
N ALA A 49 25.03 -16.48 19.20
CA ALA A 49 25.80 -15.38 18.60
C ALA A 49 27.15 -15.19 19.31
N THR A 50 27.20 -15.47 20.61
CA THR A 50 28.41 -15.40 21.45
C THR A 50 28.63 -16.72 22.19
N PRO A 51 29.83 -17.32 22.17
CA PRO A 51 30.08 -18.61 22.85
C PRO A 51 29.89 -18.60 24.37
N GLU A 52 30.09 -17.44 24.99
CA GLU A 52 30.19 -17.26 26.45
C GLU A 52 28.86 -16.87 27.11
N GLU A 53 27.89 -16.36 26.34
CA GLU A 53 26.59 -15.90 26.84
C GLU A 53 25.44 -16.55 26.06
N ASN A 54 24.45 -17.14 26.75
CA ASN A 54 23.31 -17.81 26.11
C ASN A 54 22.12 -16.87 25.87
N ARG A 55 22.39 -15.56 25.88
CA ARG A 55 21.37 -14.51 25.82
C ARG A 55 21.06 -14.05 24.40
N ILE A 56 21.98 -14.27 23.47
CA ILE A 56 21.85 -13.83 22.09
C ILE A 56 21.99 -15.05 21.18
N TRP A 57 20.95 -15.28 20.38
CA TRP A 57 20.88 -16.39 19.43
C TRP A 57 20.70 -15.85 18.02
N THR A 58 21.44 -16.43 17.09
CA THR A 58 21.21 -16.25 15.66
C THR A 58 20.31 -17.39 15.19
N VAL A 59 19.14 -17.03 14.69
CA VAL A 59 18.14 -17.95 14.15
C VAL A 59 18.03 -17.72 12.65
N GLY A 60 18.09 -18.81 11.88
CA GLY A 60 17.97 -18.79 10.43
C GLY A 60 16.65 -19.41 10.00
N VAL A 61 15.89 -18.68 9.20
CA VAL A 61 14.60 -19.12 8.63
C VAL A 61 14.74 -19.17 7.12
N ARG A 62 14.39 -20.31 6.53
CA ARG A 62 14.27 -20.45 5.08
C ARG A 62 12.82 -20.21 4.69
N PRO A 63 12.52 -19.22 3.84
CA PRO A 63 11.19 -19.08 3.27
C PRO A 63 10.80 -20.31 2.44
N ASP A 64 9.51 -20.60 2.38
CA ASP A 64 8.96 -21.68 1.54
C ASP A 64 8.49 -21.18 0.17
N ALA A 65 8.17 -19.88 0.08
CA ALA A 65 7.74 -19.19 -1.13
C ALA A 65 7.99 -17.68 -1.01
N ARG A 66 7.74 -16.94 -2.09
CA ARG A 66 7.61 -15.47 -2.07
C ARG A 66 6.27 -15.09 -1.44
N GLU A 67 6.13 -15.28 -0.14
CA GLU A 67 5.01 -14.80 0.68
C GLU A 67 5.55 -14.36 2.04
N ASP A 68 4.92 -13.36 2.67
CA ASP A 68 5.39 -12.83 3.95
C ASP A 68 5.58 -13.93 5.00
N VAL A 69 6.76 -13.95 5.61
CA VAL A 69 7.12 -14.91 6.66
C VAL A 69 6.83 -14.28 8.01
N THR A 70 5.85 -14.81 8.74
CA THR A 70 5.56 -14.38 10.12
C THR A 70 6.19 -15.35 11.11
N ILE A 71 6.95 -14.82 12.05
CA ILE A 71 7.66 -15.58 13.09
C ILE A 71 7.13 -15.10 14.43
N GLU A 72 6.42 -15.98 15.15
CA GLU A 72 5.99 -15.77 16.52
C GLU A 72 6.81 -16.66 17.46
N LEU A 73 7.41 -16.05 18.49
CA LEU A 73 7.88 -16.73 19.68
C LEU A 73 6.81 -16.53 20.77
N PRO A 74 5.98 -17.54 21.07
CA PRO A 74 4.86 -17.40 22.00
C PRO A 74 5.33 -17.30 23.45
N ALA A 75 4.54 -16.63 24.29
CA ALA A 75 4.76 -16.65 25.73
C ALA A 75 4.67 -18.09 26.26
N THR A 76 5.54 -18.42 27.20
CA THR A 76 5.55 -19.70 27.90
C THR A 76 4.73 -19.57 29.19
N THR A 77 3.82 -20.51 29.43
CA THR A 77 3.02 -20.54 30.67
C THR A 77 3.59 -21.51 31.70
N ASP A 78 4.22 -22.59 31.24
CA ASP A 78 4.85 -23.64 32.06
C ASP A 78 6.14 -24.12 31.38
N CYS A 79 7.21 -24.24 32.16
CA CYS A 79 8.52 -24.74 31.71
C CYS A 79 8.54 -26.25 31.43
N SER A 80 7.48 -26.97 31.78
CA SER A 80 7.30 -28.38 31.43
C SER A 80 6.68 -28.59 30.03
N ALA A 81 6.16 -27.54 29.40
CA ALA A 81 5.52 -27.64 28.10
C ALA A 81 6.55 -27.85 26.95
N ALA A 82 6.12 -28.55 25.89
CA ALA A 82 6.90 -28.64 24.66
C ALA A 82 7.13 -27.24 24.06
N GLY A 83 8.34 -26.98 23.55
CA GLY A 83 8.73 -25.67 23.04
C GLY A 83 8.92 -24.57 24.09
N ALA A 84 8.81 -24.87 25.39
CA ALA A 84 8.91 -23.89 26.46
C ALA A 84 10.30 -23.23 26.53
N VAL A 85 10.32 -21.89 26.58
CA VAL A 85 11.56 -21.11 26.75
C VAL A 85 11.58 -20.53 28.16
N CYS A 86 12.50 -21.03 28.98
CA CYS A 86 12.61 -20.65 30.40
C CYS A 86 14.04 -20.33 30.83
N ALA A 87 14.19 -19.26 31.62
CA ALA A 87 15.45 -18.86 32.20
C ALA A 87 15.99 -19.89 33.20
N LYS A 88 17.27 -19.78 33.56
CA LYS A 88 17.96 -20.70 34.49
C LYS A 88 17.29 -20.85 35.86
N ASP A 89 16.57 -19.83 36.32
CA ASP A 89 15.83 -19.84 37.58
C ASP A 89 14.39 -20.34 37.45
N GLY A 90 14.01 -20.90 36.30
CA GLY A 90 12.69 -21.47 36.04
C GLY A 90 11.62 -20.44 35.68
N ARG A 91 11.99 -19.18 35.41
CA ARG A 91 11.04 -18.17 34.93
C ARG A 91 10.70 -18.38 33.45
N PRO A 92 9.41 -18.45 33.08
CA PRO A 92 9.02 -18.61 31.68
C PRO A 92 9.07 -17.28 30.91
N LEU A 93 9.09 -17.37 29.58
CA LEU A 93 8.94 -16.21 28.69
C LEU A 93 7.54 -15.57 28.87
N SER A 94 7.48 -14.38 29.45
CA SER A 94 6.21 -13.78 29.86
C SER A 94 5.38 -13.15 28.73
N ASN A 95 6.00 -12.79 27.60
CA ASN A 95 5.36 -12.10 26.49
C ASN A 95 5.65 -12.83 25.18
N SER A 96 4.65 -12.91 24.28
CA SER A 96 4.90 -13.30 22.91
C SER A 96 5.60 -12.17 22.16
N VAL A 97 6.43 -12.55 21.20
CA VAL A 97 7.07 -11.61 20.27
C VAL A 97 6.79 -12.11 18.86
N THR A 98 6.20 -11.25 18.04
CA THR A 98 5.90 -11.55 16.64
C THR A 98 6.61 -10.56 15.76
N ALA A 99 7.17 -11.05 14.66
CA ALA A 99 7.74 -10.24 13.59
C ALA A 99 7.36 -10.83 12.23
N THR A 100 7.16 -9.97 11.25
CA THR A 100 6.90 -10.35 9.85
C THR A 100 8.04 -9.84 9.00
N VAL A 101 8.57 -10.69 8.13
CA VAL A 101 9.56 -10.34 7.10
C VAL A 101 8.82 -10.35 5.77
N ALA A 102 8.82 -9.21 5.07
CA ALA A 102 8.06 -9.04 3.85
C ALA A 102 8.68 -9.82 2.68
N ALA A 103 7.85 -10.34 1.79
CA ALA A 103 8.34 -10.89 0.53
C ALA A 103 8.66 -9.77 -0.48
N GLN A 104 9.78 -9.90 -1.17
CA GLN A 104 10.08 -9.12 -2.38
C GLN A 104 8.99 -9.31 -3.45
N PRO A 105 8.90 -8.43 -4.48
CA PRO A 105 7.92 -8.60 -5.55
C PRO A 105 8.00 -10.00 -6.17
N ALA A 106 6.84 -10.63 -6.32
CA ALA A 106 6.70 -11.95 -6.92
C ALA A 106 7.07 -11.94 -8.40
N SER A 107 6.82 -10.83 -9.11
CA SER A 107 7.14 -10.69 -10.52
C SER A 107 7.29 -9.22 -10.95
N ALA A 108 8.02 -9.03 -12.05
CA ALA A 108 8.10 -7.77 -12.79
C ALA A 108 7.87 -8.04 -14.29
N GLN A 109 7.14 -7.17 -14.98
CA GLN A 109 6.86 -7.27 -16.42
C GLN A 109 7.03 -5.93 -17.09
N ALA A 110 7.81 -5.88 -18.19
CA ALA A 110 8.00 -4.68 -18.99
C ALA A 110 7.23 -4.76 -20.30
N ASN A 111 6.31 -3.82 -20.53
CA ASN A 111 5.51 -3.67 -21.74
C ASN A 111 5.54 -2.22 -22.24
N GLY A 112 6.41 -1.95 -23.21
CA GLY A 112 6.63 -0.65 -23.81
C GLY A 112 7.14 0.32 -22.75
N PRO A 113 6.45 1.44 -22.51
CA PRO A 113 6.83 2.39 -21.48
C PRO A 113 6.41 1.96 -20.06
N LEU A 114 5.68 0.85 -19.88
CA LEU A 114 5.17 0.45 -18.58
C LEU A 114 5.93 -0.74 -18.01
N LEU A 115 6.26 -0.66 -16.73
CA LEU A 115 6.87 -1.72 -15.95
C LEU A 115 6.00 -2.02 -14.74
N THR A 116 5.43 -3.22 -14.68
CA THR A 116 4.52 -3.64 -13.61
C THR A 116 5.24 -4.54 -12.62
N LEU A 117 5.26 -4.15 -11.35
CA LEU A 117 5.69 -4.95 -10.21
C LEU A 117 4.47 -5.56 -9.53
N ALA A 118 4.54 -6.80 -9.09
CA ALA A 118 3.45 -7.47 -8.37
C ALA A 118 3.94 -8.12 -7.09
N TRP A 119 3.16 -8.01 -6.03
CA TRP A 119 3.40 -8.56 -4.71
C TRP A 119 2.37 -9.63 -4.31
N PRO A 120 2.78 -10.56 -3.45
CA PRO A 120 1.87 -11.57 -2.89
C PRO A 120 0.92 -10.99 -1.84
N THR A 121 1.25 -9.85 -1.23
CA THR A 121 0.43 -9.17 -0.24
C THR A 121 0.16 -7.72 -0.64
N PRO A 122 -0.98 -7.13 -0.25
CA PRO A 122 -1.31 -5.78 -0.69
C PRO A 122 -0.37 -4.74 -0.07
N ARG A 123 0.03 -3.77 -0.88
CA ARG A 123 0.74 -2.54 -0.61
C ARG A 123 -0.23 -1.38 -0.37
N ASP A 124 0.21 -0.45 0.45
CA ASP A 124 -0.50 0.77 0.82
C ASP A 124 -0.43 1.78 -0.34
N GLY A 125 -1.57 2.09 -0.96
CA GLY A 125 -1.65 2.99 -2.12
C GLY A 125 -1.66 4.49 -1.76
N PHE A 126 -1.66 4.84 -0.47
CA PHE A 126 -1.83 6.23 -0.01
C PHE A 126 -0.56 7.09 -0.07
N ALA A 127 0.61 6.46 -0.17
CA ALA A 127 1.90 7.14 -0.36
C ALA A 127 2.71 6.33 -1.37
N ALA A 128 2.40 6.50 -2.65
CA ALA A 128 3.19 5.90 -3.72
C ALA A 128 4.63 6.44 -3.65
N PRO A 129 5.65 5.57 -3.76
CA PRO A 129 7.02 6.03 -3.93
C PRO A 129 7.13 6.89 -5.17
N ASP A 130 8.03 7.86 -5.16
CA ASP A 130 8.29 8.68 -6.33
C ASP A 130 9.10 7.89 -7.35
N GLY A 131 9.08 8.33 -8.62
CA GLY A 131 9.89 7.72 -9.67
C GLY A 131 11.37 7.49 -9.30
N PRO A 132 12.07 8.45 -8.66
CA PRO A 132 13.45 8.27 -8.21
C PRO A 132 13.66 7.21 -7.12
N ASP A 133 12.61 6.74 -6.46
CA ASP A 133 12.69 5.63 -5.49
C ASP A 133 12.89 4.28 -6.20
N PHE A 134 12.75 4.24 -7.53
CA PHE A 134 13.04 3.09 -8.37
C PHE A 134 14.22 3.38 -9.32
N ALA A 135 15.19 2.47 -9.36
CA ALA A 135 16.25 2.49 -10.35
C ALA A 135 16.00 1.38 -11.38
N VAL A 136 15.48 1.77 -12.55
CA VAL A 136 15.22 0.85 -13.66
C VAL A 136 16.41 0.89 -14.62
N ARG A 137 17.04 -0.26 -14.86
CA ARG A 137 18.13 -0.44 -15.83
C ARG A 137 17.62 -1.24 -17.02
N VAL A 138 17.84 -0.74 -18.24
CA VAL A 138 17.52 -1.43 -19.50
C VAL A 138 18.82 -1.61 -20.27
N ASP A 139 19.23 -2.86 -20.51
CA ASP A 139 20.56 -3.23 -21.03
C ASP A 139 21.75 -2.56 -20.29
N GLY A 140 21.57 -2.32 -18.99
CA GLY A 140 22.55 -1.65 -18.13
C GLY A 140 22.43 -0.12 -18.06
N ASP A 141 21.67 0.52 -18.96
CA ASP A 141 21.45 1.96 -18.93
C ASP A 141 20.26 2.33 -18.03
N LEU A 142 20.43 3.36 -17.20
CA LEU A 142 19.35 3.90 -16.38
C LEU A 142 18.21 4.46 -17.24
N ARG A 143 16.97 4.12 -16.86
CA ARG A 143 15.75 4.69 -17.41
C ARG A 143 15.00 5.42 -16.30
N ALA A 144 14.67 6.68 -16.56
CA ALA A 144 13.93 7.49 -15.60
C ALA A 144 12.50 6.97 -15.48
N VAL A 145 12.03 6.81 -14.24
CA VAL A 145 10.62 6.55 -13.94
C VAL A 145 9.91 7.89 -13.82
N THR A 146 8.92 8.13 -14.68
CA THR A 146 8.19 9.40 -14.79
C THR A 146 6.93 9.43 -13.96
N ALA A 147 6.35 8.27 -13.64
CA ALA A 147 5.21 8.13 -12.76
C ALA A 147 5.21 6.76 -12.07
N VAL A 148 4.59 6.70 -10.89
CA VAL A 148 4.42 5.48 -10.09
C VAL A 148 2.98 5.42 -9.62
N SER A 149 2.28 4.32 -9.93
CA SER A 149 0.92 4.07 -9.47
C SER A 149 0.86 2.78 -8.66
N LEU A 150 0.32 2.83 -7.44
CA LEU A 150 0.18 1.67 -6.56
C LEU A 150 -1.25 1.11 -6.56
N TRP A 151 -1.36 -0.22 -6.61
CA TRP A 151 -2.59 -0.96 -6.92
C TRP A 151 -2.80 -2.16 -6.03
N ARG A 152 -3.21 -1.99 -4.76
CA ARG A 152 -3.26 -3.09 -3.78
C ARG A 152 -1.96 -3.90 -3.87
N ARG A 153 -1.93 -4.99 -4.62
CA ARG A 153 -0.78 -5.88 -4.81
C ARG A 153 0.18 -5.50 -5.93
N SER A 154 0.04 -4.38 -6.62
CA SER A 154 0.91 -4.06 -7.76
C SER A 154 1.41 -2.63 -7.74
N ALA A 155 2.49 -2.36 -8.47
CA ALA A 155 2.99 -1.02 -8.76
C ALA A 155 3.24 -0.93 -10.25
N VAL A 156 2.79 0.14 -10.89
CA VAL A 156 3.06 0.42 -12.30
C VAL A 156 4.02 1.59 -12.36
N LEU A 157 5.17 1.37 -12.98
CA LEU A 157 6.20 2.37 -13.21
C LEU A 157 6.14 2.79 -14.68
N ALA A 158 5.89 4.07 -14.94
CA ALA A 158 6.01 4.64 -16.27
C ALA A 158 7.47 5.02 -16.53
N LEU A 159 8.04 4.56 -17.64
CA LEU A 159 9.41 4.84 -18.06
C LEU A 159 9.43 5.98 -19.07
N ALA A 160 10.44 6.85 -18.97
CA ALA A 160 10.64 7.94 -19.91
C ALA A 160 10.89 7.47 -21.35
N GLU A 161 11.42 6.26 -21.51
CA GLU A 161 11.60 5.62 -22.81
C GLU A 161 11.10 4.17 -22.76
N PRO A 162 10.45 3.69 -23.83
CA PRO A 162 9.92 2.34 -23.86
C PRO A 162 11.04 1.29 -23.95
N VAL A 163 10.83 0.17 -23.27
CA VAL A 163 11.61 -1.04 -23.43
C VAL A 163 11.31 -1.64 -24.80
N ARG A 164 12.33 -2.15 -25.49
CA ARG A 164 12.22 -2.82 -26.80
C ARG A 164 12.40 -4.33 -26.66
N PRO A 165 11.96 -5.11 -27.66
CA PRO A 165 12.04 -6.57 -27.61
C PRO A 165 13.48 -7.03 -27.46
N GLY A 166 13.71 -7.99 -26.56
CA GLY A 166 15.03 -8.60 -26.32
C GLY A 166 15.98 -7.80 -25.44
N GLN A 167 15.56 -6.63 -24.94
CA GLN A 167 16.33 -5.88 -23.94
C GLN A 167 16.17 -6.49 -22.55
N GLU A 168 17.25 -6.57 -21.80
CA GLU A 168 17.24 -6.97 -20.39
C GLU A 168 16.74 -5.81 -19.54
N VAL A 169 15.86 -6.09 -18.57
CA VAL A 169 15.31 -5.07 -17.66
C VAL A 169 15.52 -5.53 -16.22
N LEU A 170 16.23 -4.71 -15.45
CA LEU A 170 16.43 -4.89 -14.02
C LEU A 170 15.81 -3.72 -13.26
N VAL A 171 15.20 -4.03 -12.12
CA VAL A 171 14.54 -3.05 -11.27
C VAL A 171 15.12 -3.13 -9.88
N ASP A 172 15.49 -1.98 -9.34
CA ASP A 172 15.76 -1.80 -7.93
C ASP A 172 14.71 -0.87 -7.32
N TYR A 173 14.38 -1.12 -6.06
CA TYR A 173 13.73 -0.17 -5.20
C TYR A 173 14.75 0.31 -4.17
N VAL A 174 15.14 1.58 -4.25
CA VAL A 174 16.19 2.16 -3.38
C VAL A 174 15.64 2.65 -2.04
N GLY A 175 14.31 2.70 -1.89
CA GLY A 175 13.65 3.10 -0.66
C GLY A 175 13.60 4.62 -0.47
N SER A 176 12.50 5.10 0.13
CA SER A 176 12.27 6.53 0.38
C SER A 176 12.17 6.85 1.88
N ALA A 177 12.76 7.97 2.29
CA ALA A 177 12.52 8.50 3.64
C ALA A 177 11.16 9.22 3.76
N MET A 178 10.68 9.77 2.64
CA MET A 178 9.47 10.61 2.53
C MET A 178 8.24 9.78 2.12
N HIS A 179 8.35 8.99 1.05
CA HIS A 179 7.24 8.20 0.49
C HIS A 179 7.60 6.71 0.36
N PRO A 180 7.95 6.01 1.46
CA PRO A 180 8.32 4.60 1.36
C PRO A 180 7.12 3.77 0.92
N LEU A 181 7.36 2.82 0.02
CA LEU A 181 6.48 1.70 -0.22
C LEU A 181 6.18 1.02 1.12
N ARG A 182 4.91 0.73 1.38
CA ARG A 182 4.46 0.09 2.61
C ARG A 182 3.52 -1.06 2.32
N ASP A 183 3.46 -2.02 3.23
CA ASP A 183 2.35 -2.97 3.27
C ASP A 183 1.07 -2.32 3.83
N VAL A 184 -0.06 -3.01 3.72
CA VAL A 184 -1.35 -2.54 4.25
C VAL A 184 -1.40 -2.36 5.78
N PHE A 185 -0.40 -2.87 6.51
CA PHE A 185 -0.25 -2.72 7.95
C PHE A 185 0.68 -1.55 8.32
N GLY A 186 1.22 -0.83 7.32
CA GLY A 186 2.05 0.35 7.47
C GLY A 186 3.54 0.05 7.67
N ALA A 187 3.97 -1.21 7.56
CA ALA A 187 5.38 -1.57 7.60
C ALA A 187 6.06 -1.10 6.31
N ARG A 188 7.24 -0.50 6.45
CA ARG A 188 8.02 0.01 5.31
C ARG A 188 8.68 -1.16 4.58
N GLU A 189 8.57 -1.17 3.27
CA GLU A 189 9.32 -2.07 2.40
C GLU A 189 10.81 -1.75 2.50
N ALA A 190 11.62 -2.79 2.57
CA ALA A 190 13.07 -2.68 2.44
C ALA A 190 13.47 -2.23 1.03
N ALA A 191 14.64 -1.63 0.90
CA ALA A 191 15.27 -1.51 -0.42
C ALA A 191 15.70 -2.90 -0.92
N TRP A 192 15.48 -3.17 -2.20
CA TRP A 192 15.84 -4.41 -2.89
C TRP A 192 16.38 -4.12 -4.29
N SER A 193 17.16 -5.06 -4.85
CA SER A 193 17.83 -4.88 -6.14
C SER A 193 17.75 -6.10 -7.04
N ASP A 194 18.01 -5.86 -8.32
CA ASP A 194 18.20 -6.87 -9.37
C ASP A 194 16.98 -7.75 -9.62
N LEU A 195 15.77 -7.20 -9.43
CA LEU A 195 14.55 -7.85 -9.86
C LEU A 195 14.48 -7.83 -11.39
N ALA A 196 14.70 -8.99 -12.00
CA ALA A 196 14.55 -9.16 -13.45
C ALA A 196 13.09 -9.04 -13.88
N ALA A 197 12.82 -8.13 -14.81
CA ALA A 197 11.50 -8.01 -15.42
C ALA A 197 11.42 -8.83 -16.71
N VAL A 198 10.32 -9.57 -16.86
CA VAL A 198 10.03 -10.28 -18.10
C VAL A 198 9.68 -9.23 -19.15
N ASN A 199 10.54 -9.11 -20.15
CA ASN A 199 10.32 -8.21 -21.28
C ASN A 199 9.35 -8.85 -22.27
N VAL A 200 8.10 -8.36 -22.30
CA VAL A 200 7.04 -8.85 -23.19
C VAL A 200 6.88 -7.96 -24.43
N THR A 201 7.74 -6.96 -24.60
CA THR A 201 7.69 -6.10 -25.80
C THR A 201 8.04 -6.90 -27.04
N GLY A 202 7.20 -6.80 -28.07
CA GLY A 202 7.39 -7.43 -29.37
C GLY A 202 7.55 -8.95 -29.38
N LEU A 203 6.86 -9.66 -28.48
CA LEU A 203 6.29 -10.96 -28.86
C LEU A 203 5.43 -10.75 -30.13
N PRO A 204 5.33 -11.74 -31.05
CA PRO A 204 4.87 -11.49 -32.42
C PRO A 204 3.50 -10.78 -32.46
N GLY A 205 3.48 -9.56 -33.04
CA GLY A 205 2.29 -8.72 -33.23
C GLY A 205 2.59 -7.25 -32.90
N GLY A 206 2.96 -6.46 -33.90
CA GLY A 206 3.24 -5.03 -33.76
C GLY A 206 1.99 -4.22 -33.43
N GLU A 207 2.18 -3.08 -32.76
CA GLU A 207 1.14 -2.25 -32.12
C GLU A 207 0.06 -1.72 -33.09
N ASP A 208 0.34 -1.58 -34.39
CA ASP A 208 -0.66 -1.24 -35.41
C ASP A 208 -1.55 -2.42 -35.83
N ASP A 209 -1.08 -3.65 -35.61
CA ASP A 209 -1.82 -4.86 -35.95
C ASP A 209 -2.62 -5.34 -34.72
N LEU A 210 -2.22 -5.07 -33.48
CA LEU A 210 -2.92 -5.58 -32.29
C LEU A 210 -4.34 -5.02 -32.10
N LEU A 211 -4.60 -3.74 -32.38
CA LEU A 211 -5.95 -3.18 -32.32
C LEU A 211 -6.82 -3.67 -33.50
N ALA A 212 -6.23 -3.79 -34.69
CA ALA A 212 -6.89 -4.31 -35.89
C ALA A 212 -7.07 -5.83 -35.87
N GLN A 213 -6.25 -6.58 -35.14
CA GLN A 213 -6.31 -8.02 -34.91
C GLN A 213 -7.24 -8.33 -33.74
N ALA A 214 -7.25 -7.53 -32.66
CA ALA A 214 -8.23 -7.65 -31.58
C ALA A 214 -9.67 -7.39 -32.05
N GLN A 215 -9.84 -6.45 -33.00
CA GLN A 215 -11.13 -6.19 -33.66
C GLN A 215 -11.53 -7.27 -34.69
N ARG A 216 -10.56 -7.97 -35.31
CA ARG A 216 -10.83 -9.04 -36.31
C ARG A 216 -10.99 -10.43 -35.69
N ASP A 217 -10.29 -10.72 -34.60
CA ASP A 217 -10.22 -12.06 -33.99
C ASP A 217 -10.92 -12.17 -32.63
N GLY A 218 -11.45 -11.08 -32.07
CA GLY A 218 -12.11 -11.09 -30.75
C GLY A 218 -11.17 -11.50 -29.61
N ALA A 219 -9.87 -11.33 -29.78
CA ALA A 219 -8.84 -11.75 -28.83
C ALA A 219 -8.19 -10.53 -28.16
N TRP A 220 -8.68 -10.20 -26.96
CA TRP A 220 -8.03 -9.30 -26.02
C TRP A 220 -6.79 -9.98 -25.41
N PRO A 221 -5.75 -9.22 -25.00
CA PRO A 221 -4.59 -9.79 -24.34
C PRO A 221 -5.05 -10.55 -23.09
N SER A 222 -4.77 -11.85 -23.07
CA SER A 222 -5.06 -12.72 -21.94
C SER A 222 -4.14 -12.34 -20.77
N ALA A 223 -4.55 -11.35 -19.98
CA ALA A 223 -4.15 -11.32 -18.57
C ALA A 223 -4.48 -12.69 -17.99
N ALA A 224 -3.61 -13.26 -17.16
CA ALA A 224 -3.71 -14.65 -16.69
C ALA A 224 -5.05 -15.03 -15.98
N ASP A 225 -5.93 -14.06 -15.73
CA ASP A 225 -7.29 -14.23 -15.20
C ASP A 225 -8.43 -13.73 -16.13
N GLY A 226 -8.14 -13.27 -17.35
CA GLY A 226 -9.13 -12.86 -18.37
C GLY A 226 -9.97 -11.60 -18.07
N MET A 227 -10.01 -11.10 -16.83
CA MET A 227 -11.01 -10.11 -16.36
C MET A 227 -10.40 -8.75 -15.96
N SER A 228 -9.23 -8.39 -16.48
CA SER A 228 -8.55 -7.12 -16.14
C SER A 228 -7.93 -6.48 -17.37
N ALA A 229 -8.05 -5.16 -17.51
CA ALA A 229 -7.47 -4.37 -18.60
C ALA A 229 -6.89 -3.04 -18.06
N SER A 230 -5.84 -2.51 -18.70
CA SER A 230 -5.14 -1.29 -18.28
C SER A 230 -4.69 -0.49 -19.50
N PHE A 231 -5.03 0.79 -19.56
CA PHE A 231 -4.73 1.70 -20.65
C PHE A 231 -4.40 3.09 -20.09
N THR A 232 -3.16 3.27 -19.63
CA THR A 232 -2.73 4.48 -18.90
C THR A 232 -1.83 5.39 -19.72
N GLY A 233 -2.07 6.70 -19.67
CA GLY A 233 -1.17 7.68 -20.29
C GLY A 233 -1.06 7.58 -21.81
N LEU A 234 -2.07 7.03 -22.48
CA LEU A 234 -2.05 6.75 -23.92
C LEU A 234 -2.72 7.86 -24.76
N GLU A 235 -3.06 9.00 -24.13
CA GLU A 235 -3.82 10.09 -24.74
C GLU A 235 -5.19 9.65 -25.32
N LEU A 236 -5.79 8.59 -24.75
CA LEU A 236 -7.09 8.10 -25.21
C LEU A 236 -8.16 9.19 -25.11
N ARG A 237 -9.03 9.20 -26.12
CA ARG A 237 -10.23 10.04 -26.19
C ARG A 237 -11.47 9.16 -26.10
N ASP A 238 -12.61 9.82 -25.87
CA ASP A 238 -13.90 9.15 -25.67
C ASP A 238 -14.25 8.13 -26.79
N ALA A 239 -13.89 8.43 -28.04
CA ALA A 239 -14.14 7.57 -29.20
C ALA A 239 -13.37 6.24 -29.15
N ASP A 240 -12.24 6.18 -28.44
CA ASP A 240 -11.36 5.01 -28.39
C ASP A 240 -11.92 3.92 -27.46
N LEU A 241 -12.90 4.27 -26.61
CA LEU A 241 -13.51 3.36 -25.63
C LEU A 241 -14.68 2.53 -26.19
N ALA A 242 -15.13 2.78 -27.42
CA ALA A 242 -16.31 2.12 -28.01
C ALA A 242 -16.21 0.58 -28.02
N GLY A 243 -15.00 0.04 -28.06
CA GLY A 243 -14.72 -1.39 -28.04
C GLY A 243 -14.85 -2.06 -26.67
N LEU A 244 -15.11 -1.33 -25.57
CA LEU A 244 -15.23 -1.95 -24.25
C LEU A 244 -16.55 -2.70 -24.06
N ALA A 245 -17.61 -2.30 -24.77
CA ALA A 245 -18.95 -2.89 -24.61
C ALA A 245 -19.01 -4.40 -24.92
N VAL A 246 -18.06 -4.93 -25.69
CA VAL A 246 -17.96 -6.36 -26.03
C VAL A 246 -17.26 -7.18 -24.94
N ARG A 247 -16.81 -6.57 -23.84
CA ARG A 247 -16.19 -7.22 -22.66
C ARG A 247 -16.92 -6.92 -21.35
N PRO A 248 -18.19 -7.36 -21.21
CA PRO A 248 -18.95 -7.15 -19.98
C PRO A 248 -18.35 -7.89 -18.77
N ASP A 249 -17.46 -8.86 -19.00
CA ASP A 249 -16.77 -9.67 -17.99
C ASP A 249 -15.58 -8.96 -17.32
N LEU A 250 -15.26 -7.72 -17.72
CA LEU A 250 -14.20 -6.94 -17.11
C LEU A 250 -14.51 -6.68 -15.63
N ARG A 251 -13.57 -7.04 -14.76
CA ARG A 251 -13.64 -6.80 -13.32
C ARG A 251 -12.68 -5.71 -12.85
N ARG A 252 -11.63 -5.43 -13.62
CA ARG A 252 -10.68 -4.35 -13.33
C ARG A 252 -10.36 -3.58 -14.60
N LEU A 253 -10.39 -2.27 -14.51
CA LEU A 253 -10.11 -1.38 -15.62
C LEU A 253 -9.32 -0.17 -15.13
N ASP A 254 -8.18 0.09 -15.73
CA ASP A 254 -7.39 1.31 -15.50
C ASP A 254 -7.39 2.15 -16.78
N LEU A 255 -7.84 3.39 -16.67
CA LEU A 255 -7.93 4.40 -17.72
C LEU A 255 -7.29 5.73 -17.28
N SER A 256 -6.39 5.68 -16.29
CA SER A 256 -5.79 6.88 -15.73
C SER A 256 -4.87 7.65 -16.69
N GLY A 257 -4.74 8.95 -16.45
CA GLY A 257 -3.79 9.81 -17.18
C GLY A 257 -4.12 10.00 -18.66
N ASN A 258 -5.39 9.88 -19.06
CA ASN A 258 -5.85 10.11 -20.43
C ASN A 258 -6.56 11.47 -20.56
N ALA A 259 -7.23 11.69 -21.68
CA ALA A 259 -8.01 12.90 -21.94
C ALA A 259 -9.52 12.63 -21.96
N LEU A 260 -9.99 11.67 -21.14
CA LEU A 260 -11.38 11.26 -21.13
C LEU A 260 -12.29 12.32 -20.51
N SER A 261 -13.45 12.52 -21.13
CA SER A 261 -14.50 13.40 -20.65
C SER A 261 -15.89 12.75 -20.63
N ASP A 262 -16.08 11.68 -21.39
CA ASP A 262 -17.31 10.90 -21.49
C ASP A 262 -17.08 9.43 -21.09
N LEU A 263 -17.85 8.96 -20.12
CA LEU A 263 -17.79 7.59 -19.58
C LEU A 263 -18.90 6.68 -20.13
N SER A 264 -19.68 7.13 -21.11
CA SER A 264 -20.82 6.38 -21.66
C SER A 264 -20.46 4.98 -22.13
N ALA A 265 -19.22 4.78 -22.61
CA ALA A 265 -18.71 3.48 -23.01
C ALA A 265 -18.58 2.47 -21.85
N LEU A 266 -18.51 2.94 -20.60
CA LEU A 266 -18.36 2.10 -19.40
C LEU A 266 -19.69 1.62 -18.83
N ALA A 267 -20.82 2.25 -19.18
CA ALA A 267 -22.12 2.02 -18.54
C ALA A 267 -22.61 0.56 -18.59
N GLY A 268 -22.10 -0.24 -19.53
CA GLY A 268 -22.43 -1.66 -19.68
C GLY A 268 -21.56 -2.63 -18.87
N LEU A 269 -20.47 -2.18 -18.24
CA LEU A 269 -19.45 -3.04 -17.62
C LEU A 269 -19.78 -3.43 -16.18
N ARG A 270 -20.96 -4.02 -15.97
CA ARG A 270 -21.59 -4.21 -14.66
C ARG A 270 -20.80 -5.10 -13.68
N ASP A 271 -19.88 -5.92 -14.18
CA ASP A 271 -19.04 -6.78 -13.34
C ASP A 271 -17.76 -6.08 -12.85
N LEU A 272 -17.54 -4.80 -13.20
CA LEU A 272 -16.40 -4.02 -12.74
C LEU A 272 -16.37 -3.92 -11.21
N ARG A 273 -15.21 -4.24 -10.65
CA ARG A 273 -14.91 -4.18 -9.20
C ARG A 273 -13.85 -3.14 -8.87
N SER A 274 -13.00 -2.81 -9.83
CA SER A 274 -11.93 -1.83 -9.69
C SER A 274 -11.89 -0.96 -10.94
N LEU A 275 -11.97 0.34 -10.76
CA LEU A 275 -11.91 1.30 -11.85
C LEU A 275 -11.00 2.46 -11.46
N ASP A 276 -9.99 2.71 -12.28
CA ASP A 276 -9.19 3.93 -12.21
C ASP A 276 -9.48 4.84 -13.39
N LEU A 277 -9.81 6.08 -13.06
CA LEU A 277 -10.11 7.18 -13.95
C LEU A 277 -9.34 8.45 -13.56
N SER A 278 -8.33 8.33 -12.71
CA SER A 278 -7.54 9.44 -12.21
C SER A 278 -6.83 10.20 -13.33
N GLY A 279 -6.57 11.50 -13.13
CA GLY A 279 -5.83 12.32 -14.09
C GLY A 279 -6.49 12.45 -15.48
N ASN A 280 -7.82 12.52 -15.52
CA ASN A 280 -8.61 12.75 -16.74
C ASN A 280 -9.28 14.15 -16.69
N ALA A 281 -10.28 14.39 -17.55
CA ALA A 281 -11.02 15.64 -17.61
C ALA A 281 -12.50 15.49 -17.22
N LEU A 282 -12.82 14.52 -16.35
CA LEU A 282 -14.19 14.10 -16.04
C LEU A 282 -14.93 15.11 -15.17
N SER A 283 -16.21 15.30 -15.45
CA SER A 283 -17.13 16.09 -14.62
C SER A 283 -18.49 15.43 -14.41
N ASP A 284 -18.87 14.48 -15.26
CA ASP A 284 -20.13 13.72 -15.17
C ASP A 284 -19.82 12.26 -14.81
N LEU A 285 -20.41 11.79 -13.72
CA LEU A 285 -20.27 10.41 -13.24
C LEU A 285 -21.53 9.57 -13.49
N SER A 286 -22.58 10.14 -14.10
CA SER A 286 -23.84 9.44 -14.36
C SER A 286 -23.68 8.09 -15.06
N PRO A 287 -22.74 7.92 -16.01
CA PRO A 287 -22.52 6.61 -16.64
C PRO A 287 -22.03 5.51 -15.70
N LEU A 288 -21.50 5.86 -14.51
CA LEU A 288 -21.00 4.90 -13.53
C LEU A 288 -22.09 4.35 -12.61
N ALA A 289 -23.25 4.99 -12.51
CA ALA A 289 -24.31 4.63 -11.55
C ALA A 289 -24.79 3.17 -11.65
N GLY A 290 -24.62 2.52 -12.82
CA GLY A 290 -24.99 1.12 -13.03
C GLY A 290 -23.92 0.09 -12.64
N LEU A 291 -22.74 0.52 -12.19
CA LEU A 291 -21.59 -0.35 -11.92
C LEU A 291 -21.57 -0.84 -10.46
N THR A 292 -22.67 -1.45 -10.03
CA THR A 292 -22.95 -1.74 -8.62
C THR A 292 -21.94 -2.66 -7.94
N GLU A 293 -21.15 -3.43 -8.69
CA GLU A 293 -20.11 -4.33 -8.16
C GLU A 293 -18.79 -3.61 -7.82
N LEU A 294 -18.68 -2.30 -8.10
CA LEU A 294 -17.48 -1.52 -7.82
C LEU A 294 -17.15 -1.53 -6.32
N ARG A 295 -15.87 -1.82 -6.04
CA ARG A 295 -15.27 -1.82 -4.70
C ARG A 295 -14.16 -0.78 -4.58
N LEU A 296 -13.46 -0.51 -5.67
CA LEU A 296 -12.44 0.53 -5.76
C LEU A 296 -12.77 1.44 -6.93
N LEU A 297 -12.84 2.74 -6.65
CA LEU A 297 -13.01 3.78 -7.63
C LEU A 297 -12.02 4.90 -7.35
N ASP A 298 -11.08 5.12 -8.28
CA ASP A 298 -10.19 6.27 -8.26
C ASP A 298 -10.62 7.28 -9.32
N LEU A 299 -10.91 8.49 -8.86
CA LEU A 299 -11.38 9.63 -9.63
C LEU A 299 -10.50 10.86 -9.38
N SER A 300 -9.31 10.67 -8.81
CA SER A 300 -8.41 11.76 -8.43
C SER A 300 -8.01 12.62 -9.62
N ASP A 301 -7.68 13.89 -9.39
CA ASP A 301 -7.20 14.83 -10.41
C ASP A 301 -8.12 14.94 -11.64
N ASN A 302 -9.43 15.08 -11.38
CA ASN A 302 -10.46 15.34 -12.38
C ASN A 302 -11.11 16.72 -12.15
N ARG A 303 -12.32 16.95 -12.67
CA ARG A 303 -13.07 18.20 -12.54
C ARG A 303 -14.44 17.98 -11.89
N ILE A 304 -14.56 16.95 -11.06
CA ILE A 304 -15.81 16.49 -10.47
C ILE A 304 -16.25 17.46 -9.37
N SER A 305 -17.53 17.82 -9.38
CA SER A 305 -18.17 18.61 -8.31
C SER A 305 -19.44 17.98 -7.77
N ASP A 306 -20.10 17.14 -8.57
CA ASP A 306 -21.31 16.41 -8.19
C ASP A 306 -20.95 14.92 -7.98
N LEU A 307 -21.21 14.42 -6.77
CA LEU A 307 -20.95 13.04 -6.38
C LEU A 307 -22.21 12.18 -6.35
N TRP A 308 -23.39 12.74 -6.62
CA TRP A 308 -24.66 11.99 -6.48
C TRP A 308 -24.68 10.63 -7.19
N PRO A 309 -24.11 10.45 -8.40
CA PRO A 309 -24.05 9.13 -9.04
C PRO A 309 -23.27 8.06 -8.27
N VAL A 310 -22.41 8.43 -7.32
CA VAL A 310 -21.64 7.50 -6.48
C VAL A 310 -22.50 6.85 -5.39
N ASP A 311 -23.63 7.45 -5.02
CA ASP A 311 -24.58 6.88 -4.04
C ASP A 311 -25.15 5.53 -4.51
N GLU A 312 -25.19 5.30 -5.83
CA GLU A 312 -25.65 4.07 -6.47
C GLU A 312 -24.61 2.92 -6.46
N LEU A 313 -23.47 3.10 -5.77
CA LEU A 313 -22.36 2.14 -5.72
C LEU A 313 -22.20 1.51 -4.32
N PRO A 314 -23.15 0.68 -3.85
CA PRO A 314 -23.26 0.25 -2.44
C PRO A 314 -22.16 -0.72 -1.97
N HIS A 315 -21.29 -1.14 -2.88
CA HIS A 315 -20.19 -2.08 -2.61
C HIS A 315 -18.82 -1.39 -2.50
N LEU A 316 -18.75 -0.06 -2.63
CA LEU A 316 -17.49 0.68 -2.53
C LEU A 316 -16.83 0.49 -1.16
N GLU A 317 -15.56 0.09 -1.23
CA GLU A 317 -14.62 -0.05 -0.10
C GLU A 317 -13.58 1.08 -0.13
N VAL A 318 -13.20 1.53 -1.33
CA VAL A 318 -12.19 2.57 -1.56
C VAL A 318 -12.74 3.57 -2.58
N LEU A 319 -12.73 4.84 -2.19
CA LEU A 319 -13.08 5.97 -3.06
C LEU A 319 -12.02 7.06 -2.94
N LEU A 320 -11.34 7.36 -4.04
CA LEU A 320 -10.34 8.42 -4.11
C LEU A 320 -10.84 9.53 -5.02
N LEU A 321 -10.87 10.75 -4.49
CA LEU A 321 -11.44 11.96 -5.11
C LEU A 321 -10.50 13.15 -4.94
N ASP A 322 -9.22 12.90 -4.67
CA ASP A 322 -8.22 13.93 -4.46
C ASP A 322 -8.12 14.88 -5.67
N GLY A 323 -7.81 16.16 -5.45
CA GLY A 323 -7.59 17.12 -6.54
C GLY A 323 -8.83 17.46 -7.39
N ASN A 324 -10.04 17.29 -6.86
CA ASN A 324 -11.30 17.62 -7.55
C ASN A 324 -11.89 18.97 -7.11
N ARG A 325 -13.19 19.18 -7.37
CA ARG A 325 -13.95 20.39 -7.03
C ARG A 325 -15.17 20.08 -6.15
N VAL A 326 -15.11 18.97 -5.40
CA VAL A 326 -16.19 18.51 -4.53
C VAL A 326 -16.37 19.48 -3.37
N ALA A 327 -17.61 19.86 -3.09
CA ALA A 327 -17.97 20.66 -1.92
C ALA A 327 -18.96 19.94 -0.99
N ASP A 328 -19.76 19.03 -1.57
CA ASP A 328 -20.79 18.25 -0.88
C ASP A 328 -20.45 16.76 -1.00
N VAL A 329 -20.34 16.08 0.15
CA VAL A 329 -20.08 14.65 0.27
C VAL A 329 -21.31 13.86 0.71
N GLY A 330 -22.51 14.45 0.62
CA GLY A 330 -23.79 13.82 0.98
C GLY A 330 -24.01 12.47 0.30
N ALA A 331 -23.52 12.32 -0.93
CA ALA A 331 -23.62 11.08 -1.72
C ALA A 331 -22.87 9.87 -1.12
N VAL A 332 -21.97 10.06 -0.15
CA VAL A 332 -21.27 8.92 0.48
C VAL A 332 -21.95 8.42 1.75
N THR A 333 -23.00 9.08 2.24
CA THR A 333 -23.64 8.81 3.55
C THR A 333 -24.06 7.34 3.74
N HIS A 334 -24.47 6.67 2.65
CA HIS A 334 -24.95 5.29 2.67
C HIS A 334 -23.89 4.23 2.32
N LEU A 335 -22.65 4.64 2.02
CA LEU A 335 -21.56 3.75 1.65
C LEU A 335 -20.91 3.12 2.88
N HIS A 336 -21.68 2.36 3.65
CA HIS A 336 -21.25 1.79 4.94
C HIS A 336 -20.09 0.77 4.84
N ARG A 337 -19.72 0.35 3.63
CA ARG A 337 -18.55 -0.50 3.36
C ARG A 337 -17.26 0.27 3.11
N LEU A 338 -17.35 1.60 2.99
CA LEU A 338 -16.21 2.44 2.69
C LEU A 338 -15.21 2.36 3.84
N GLU A 339 -14.02 1.84 3.56
CA GLU A 339 -12.91 1.73 4.49
C GLU A 339 -11.90 2.87 4.29
N SER A 340 -11.93 3.49 3.11
CA SER A 340 -10.87 4.36 2.62
C SER A 340 -11.47 5.47 1.76
N LEU A 341 -11.29 6.72 2.18
CA LEU A 341 -11.83 7.90 1.51
C LEU A 341 -10.76 8.99 1.36
N GLY A 342 -10.33 9.22 0.11
CA GLY A 342 -9.43 10.30 -0.28
C GLY A 342 -10.22 11.51 -0.78
N LEU A 343 -10.09 12.66 -0.11
CA LEU A 343 -10.82 13.88 -0.45
C LEU A 343 -9.89 15.11 -0.49
N SER A 344 -8.58 14.93 -0.55
CA SER A 344 -7.67 16.06 -0.43
C SER A 344 -7.78 17.03 -1.61
N GLY A 345 -7.46 18.31 -1.40
CA GLY A 345 -7.48 19.32 -2.46
C GLY A 345 -8.87 19.63 -3.03
N ASN A 346 -9.93 19.45 -2.24
CA ASN A 346 -11.32 19.77 -2.60
C ASN A 346 -11.80 21.06 -1.93
N ARG A 347 -13.13 21.29 -1.90
CA ARG A 347 -13.80 22.48 -1.35
C ARG A 347 -14.79 22.14 -0.23
N ILE A 348 -14.54 21.05 0.49
CA ILE A 348 -15.43 20.50 1.49
C ILE A 348 -15.33 21.32 2.78
N ALA A 349 -16.46 21.84 3.25
CA ALA A 349 -16.54 22.54 4.54
C ALA A 349 -17.29 21.72 5.60
N ASP A 350 -18.28 20.94 5.16
CA ASP A 350 -19.12 20.12 6.02
C ASP A 350 -18.78 18.63 5.84
N VAL A 351 -18.46 17.97 6.95
CA VAL A 351 -18.16 16.53 7.01
C VAL A 351 -19.21 15.75 7.80
N ALA A 352 -20.34 16.39 8.15
CA ALA A 352 -21.47 15.71 8.79
C ALA A 352 -21.93 14.43 8.05
N PRO A 353 -21.95 14.38 6.70
CA PRO A 353 -22.31 13.16 5.97
C PRO A 353 -21.40 11.95 6.25
N LEU A 354 -20.20 12.15 6.79
CA LEU A 354 -19.24 11.08 7.05
C LEU A 354 -19.46 10.38 8.41
N ALA A 355 -20.34 10.92 9.26
CA ALA A 355 -20.47 10.52 10.67
C ALA A 355 -20.84 9.04 10.88
N ASP A 356 -21.60 8.46 9.96
CA ASP A 356 -22.08 7.08 10.05
C ASP A 356 -21.25 6.06 9.23
N LEU A 357 -20.10 6.48 8.69
CA LEU A 357 -19.19 5.60 7.96
C LEU A 357 -18.33 4.76 8.91
N ARG A 358 -18.98 3.88 9.67
CA ARG A 358 -18.36 3.10 10.75
C ARG A 358 -17.25 2.15 10.31
N SER A 359 -17.21 1.79 9.03
CA SER A 359 -16.13 0.98 8.45
C SER A 359 -14.91 1.80 8.05
N LEU A 360 -15.01 3.14 8.07
CA LEU A 360 -13.97 4.03 7.59
C LEU A 360 -12.74 3.94 8.49
N ARG A 361 -11.63 3.50 7.89
CA ARG A 361 -10.33 3.34 8.53
C ARG A 361 -9.36 4.45 8.14
N ARG A 362 -9.53 5.01 6.93
CA ARG A 362 -8.64 6.03 6.39
C ARG A 362 -9.48 7.16 5.79
N LEU A 363 -9.20 8.38 6.24
CA LEU A 363 -9.85 9.59 5.76
C LEU A 363 -8.80 10.68 5.51
N ASP A 364 -8.82 11.25 4.32
CA ASP A 364 -7.96 12.36 3.96
C ASP A 364 -8.76 13.61 3.59
N LEU A 365 -8.66 14.65 4.41
CA LEU A 365 -9.31 15.94 4.22
C LEU A 365 -8.31 17.06 3.91
N GLY A 366 -7.04 16.74 3.58
CA GLY A 366 -5.99 17.72 3.31
C GLY A 366 -6.43 18.80 2.31
N GLY A 367 -6.07 20.06 2.51
CA GLY A 367 -6.39 21.13 1.57
C GLY A 367 -7.88 21.50 1.43
N ASN A 368 -8.76 21.08 2.36
CA ASN A 368 -10.17 21.48 2.39
C ASN A 368 -10.46 22.58 3.42
N PRO A 369 -11.50 23.40 3.25
CA PRO A 369 -11.94 24.39 4.24
C PRO A 369 -12.76 23.80 5.41
N VAL A 370 -12.41 22.61 5.92
CA VAL A 370 -13.12 21.97 7.05
C VAL A 370 -12.73 22.64 8.37
N SER A 371 -13.73 23.11 9.12
CA SER A 371 -13.53 23.73 10.44
C SER A 371 -14.07 22.91 11.60
N ASP A 372 -15.05 22.05 11.36
CA ASP A 372 -15.66 21.18 12.38
C ASP A 372 -15.38 19.72 12.05
N LEU A 373 -14.68 19.04 12.95
CA LEU A 373 -14.34 17.62 12.83
C LEU A 373 -15.11 16.75 13.82
N SER A 374 -16.03 17.34 14.60
CA SER A 374 -16.87 16.58 15.52
C SER A 374 -17.62 15.42 14.86
N PRO A 375 -18.11 15.50 13.60
CA PRO A 375 -18.83 14.37 13.00
C PRO A 375 -17.97 13.12 12.77
N VAL A 376 -16.67 13.29 12.53
CA VAL A 376 -15.74 12.16 12.29
C VAL A 376 -14.99 11.73 13.56
N GLY A 377 -15.17 12.45 14.67
CA GLY A 377 -14.49 12.19 15.93
C GLY A 377 -14.86 10.85 16.60
N ASP A 378 -16.08 10.36 16.35
CA ASP A 378 -16.61 9.13 16.93
C ASP A 378 -16.38 7.88 16.05
N LEU A 379 -15.69 8.02 14.91
CA LEU A 379 -15.37 6.90 14.01
C LEU A 379 -14.31 5.98 14.63
N GLN A 380 -14.77 4.96 15.36
CA GLN A 380 -13.89 4.04 16.10
C GLN A 380 -12.95 3.20 15.23
N SER A 381 -13.30 2.99 13.96
CA SER A 381 -12.46 2.24 13.01
C SER A 381 -11.33 3.08 12.42
N LEU A 382 -11.37 4.40 12.61
CA LEU A 382 -10.45 5.32 11.94
C LEU A 382 -9.03 5.16 12.52
N VAL A 383 -8.11 4.74 11.64
CA VAL A 383 -6.69 4.51 11.92
C VAL A 383 -5.84 5.69 11.42
N LEU A 384 -6.27 6.32 10.33
CA LEU A 384 -5.55 7.42 9.69
C LEU A 384 -6.52 8.55 9.34
N LEU A 385 -6.18 9.76 9.79
CA LEU A 385 -6.89 10.99 9.49
C LEU A 385 -5.89 12.07 9.05
N ARG A 386 -5.92 12.47 7.78
CA ARG A 386 -5.14 13.62 7.29
C ARG A 386 -6.03 14.85 7.25
N LEU A 387 -5.51 15.98 7.73
CA LEU A 387 -6.26 17.23 7.90
C LEU A 387 -5.73 18.35 7.00
N PRO A 388 -6.54 19.38 6.73
CA PRO A 388 -6.08 20.58 6.04
C PRO A 388 -4.86 21.19 6.75
N ALA A 389 -3.86 21.57 5.98
CA ALA A 389 -2.78 22.41 6.49
C ALA A 389 -3.36 23.78 6.86
N ALA A 390 -3.10 24.26 8.09
CA ALA A 390 -3.36 25.65 8.42
C ALA A 390 -2.53 26.56 7.49
N GLN A 391 -3.08 27.68 7.02
CA GLN A 391 -2.35 28.56 6.11
C GLN A 391 -0.99 28.95 6.70
N GLY A 392 0.10 28.51 6.06
CA GLY A 392 1.47 28.77 6.49
C GLY A 392 2.20 27.60 7.16
N GLU A 393 1.58 26.43 7.34
CA GLU A 393 2.22 25.21 7.86
C GLU A 393 2.25 24.08 6.81
N ALA A 394 3.27 23.21 6.87
CA ALA A 394 3.32 22.02 6.03
C ALA A 394 2.15 21.07 6.37
N PRO A 395 1.63 20.28 5.41
CA PRO A 395 0.59 19.29 5.70
C PRO A 395 1.08 18.32 6.77
N THR A 396 0.59 18.48 8.01
CA THR A 396 0.90 17.56 9.10
C THR A 396 0.11 16.27 8.90
N GLU A 397 0.81 15.18 8.59
CA GLU A 397 0.30 13.83 8.87
C GLU A 397 0.11 13.68 10.38
N ARG A 398 -1.11 13.92 10.86
CA ARG A 398 -1.48 13.51 12.22
C ARG A 398 -1.90 12.06 12.16
N LEU A 399 -0.98 11.15 12.49
CA LEU A 399 -1.33 9.79 12.92
C LEU A 399 -2.15 9.91 14.21
N VAL A 400 -3.46 10.13 14.08
CA VAL A 400 -4.33 10.16 15.24
C VAL A 400 -4.48 8.72 15.71
N ARG A 401 -3.66 8.33 16.70
CA ARG A 401 -4.11 7.29 17.63
C ARG A 401 -5.30 7.88 18.38
N LEU A 402 -6.51 7.70 17.85
CA LEU A 402 -7.77 8.18 18.43
C LEU A 402 -8.01 7.49 19.77
N ARG A 403 -7.38 8.05 20.79
CA ARG A 403 -7.76 7.96 22.18
C ARG A 403 -7.44 9.35 22.71
N TRP A 404 -8.48 10.14 23.02
CA TRP A 404 -8.40 11.45 23.70
C TRP A 404 -8.17 12.71 22.84
N LEU A 405 -9.10 13.00 21.93
CA LEU A 405 -9.64 14.35 21.74
C LEU A 405 -11.15 14.12 21.69
N LEU A 406 -11.91 14.26 22.77
CA LEU A 406 -12.47 15.55 23.21
C LEU A 406 -12.65 15.52 24.74
N ALA A 407 -11.79 16.21 25.47
CA ALA A 407 -12.28 17.03 26.58
C ALA A 407 -12.81 18.34 25.96
N PRO A 408 -13.95 18.89 26.40
CA PRO A 408 -14.65 19.97 25.68
C PRO A 408 -13.89 21.30 25.51
N ASP A 409 -12.73 21.47 26.13
CA ASP A 409 -12.08 22.79 26.28
C ASP A 409 -10.83 23.00 25.39
N ALA A 410 -10.46 22.06 24.52
CA ALA A 410 -9.17 22.10 23.82
C ALA A 410 -9.17 22.76 22.41
N LEU A 411 -10.33 23.13 21.86
CA LEU A 411 -10.39 23.83 20.55
C LEU A 411 -10.06 25.34 20.64
N GLY A 412 -9.83 25.87 21.85
CA GLY A 412 -9.50 27.28 22.07
C GLY A 412 -8.01 27.62 22.20
N ALA A 413 -7.11 26.64 22.30
CA ALA A 413 -5.73 26.92 22.71
C ALA A 413 -4.68 26.00 22.08
N CYS A 414 -4.41 26.18 20.78
CA CYS A 414 -3.13 25.77 20.18
C CYS A 414 -2.91 26.52 18.86
N LEU A 415 -2.69 27.83 18.95
CA LEU A 415 -2.29 28.70 17.83
C LEU A 415 -0.80 29.10 17.92
N SER A 416 0.01 28.50 18.80
CA SER A 416 1.42 28.87 18.94
C SER A 416 2.35 27.80 19.54
N CYS A 417 2.28 26.54 19.12
CA CYS A 417 3.35 25.59 19.46
C CYS A 417 4.29 25.41 18.27
N ALA A 418 5.22 26.36 18.16
CA ALA A 418 6.37 26.27 17.28
C ALA A 418 7.30 25.11 17.70
N VAL A 419 7.77 24.37 16.69
CA VAL A 419 9.09 23.73 16.55
C VAL A 419 9.81 23.29 17.84
N GLU A 420 9.99 21.99 18.01
CA GLU A 420 11.26 21.47 18.56
C GLU A 420 11.77 20.29 17.73
N THR A 421 12.82 20.55 16.96
CA THR A 421 13.76 19.55 16.44
C THR A 421 14.49 18.85 17.60
N PRO A 422 14.87 17.57 17.48
CA PRO A 422 15.60 16.89 18.55
C PRO A 422 17.05 17.42 18.62
N VAL A 423 17.34 18.27 19.60
CA VAL A 423 18.70 18.62 19.99
C VAL A 423 19.26 17.51 20.89
N TRP A 424 20.41 16.94 20.49
CA TRP A 424 21.15 15.98 21.30
C TRP A 424 21.56 16.56 22.66
N SER A 425 21.43 15.73 23.69
CA SER A 425 21.75 16.03 25.08
C SER A 425 23.20 16.51 25.28
N THR A 426 23.38 17.60 26.03
CA THR A 426 24.50 17.71 26.98
C THR A 426 24.00 18.39 28.26
N ARG A 427 24.15 17.72 29.41
CA ARG A 427 24.09 18.36 30.74
C ARG A 427 25.39 19.13 30.94
N PRO A 428 25.35 20.34 31.53
CA PRO A 428 25.82 20.50 32.92
C PRO A 428 24.91 21.46 33.70
N GLY A 429 24.67 21.29 34.99
CA GLY A 429 25.63 21.55 36.05
C GLY A 429 25.12 22.73 36.88
N ALA A 430 24.76 22.46 38.13
CA ALA A 430 24.25 23.44 39.08
C ALA A 430 25.30 24.49 39.47
N ALA A 431 24.83 25.70 39.88
CA ALA A 431 25.12 26.41 41.15
C ALA A 431 24.89 27.95 41.00
N PRO A 432 24.99 28.78 42.07
CA PRO A 432 23.89 29.33 42.90
C PRO A 432 23.96 30.90 42.94
N PRO A 433 23.33 31.70 43.84
CA PRO A 433 22.48 31.47 45.02
C PRO A 433 20.97 31.68 44.81
#